data_AF-A0A512E0W6-F1
#
_entry.id   AF-A0A512E0W6-F1
#
_cell.length_a   1.000
_cell.length_b   1.000
_cell.length_c   1.000
_cell.angle_alpha   90.00
_cell.angle_beta   90.00
_cell.angle_gamma   90.00
#
_symmetry.space_group_name_H-M   'P 1'
#
loop_
_entity.id
_entity.type
_entity.pdbx_description
1 polymer ?
#
loop_
_entity_poly.entity_id
_entity_poly.type
_entity_poly.pdbx_seq_one_letter_code
_entity_poly.pdbx_strand_id
1 'polypeptide(L)'
;MSSFTSLGRVAANRRNRGQTHAYALHPGLPWGELSPLRPAAPQFQKAIMSGYRKKLDELKSMLVKAEDFSTVQSFFFDHVTCHKTFVQASEPAKNDKLEEILKLIGGQVMGKECSLTGLMMLEVREHSLFHGGVFMNGRIATIIYFSDIDIGMVAVNSGPVPSQMSFARIACLPNNGNVSAASLASGSGTLQ
;
A
#
# COMPACT_ATOMS: atom_id res chain seq x y z
N MET A 1 4.52 -54.95 -33.60
CA MET A 1 5.61 -54.28 -32.87
C MET A 1 5.00 -53.77 -31.57
N SER A 2 5.00 -54.51 -30.45
CA SER A 2 5.91 -55.59 -30.00
C SER A 2 7.33 -55.04 -29.74
N SER A 3 7.93 -55.12 -28.55
CA SER A 3 7.57 -55.88 -27.33
C SER A 3 8.16 -55.28 -26.03
N PHE A 4 7.79 -55.89 -24.90
CA PHE A 4 8.60 -56.14 -23.67
C PHE A 4 10.13 -56.18 -23.91
N THR A 5 11.04 -55.96 -22.94
CA THR A 5 10.99 -56.21 -21.47
C THR A 5 11.81 -55.11 -20.73
N SER A 6 12.40 -55.17 -19.52
CA SER A 6 12.76 -56.23 -18.55
C SER A 6 12.79 -55.72 -17.08
N LEU A 7 13.31 -56.54 -16.15
CA LEU A 7 13.37 -56.31 -14.69
C LEU A 7 14.74 -55.78 -14.21
N GLY A 8 14.75 -55.16 -13.02
CA GLY A 8 15.93 -55.00 -12.15
C GLY A 8 15.48 -54.86 -10.68
N ARG A 9 16.14 -55.54 -9.71
CA ARG A 9 15.62 -55.73 -8.34
C ARG A 9 16.70 -55.61 -7.23
N VAL A 10 16.28 -55.06 -6.09
CA VAL A 10 16.71 -55.38 -4.70
C VAL A 10 18.06 -54.85 -4.18
N ALA A 11 18.11 -54.65 -2.84
CA ALA A 11 19.21 -54.23 -1.94
C ALA A 11 19.66 -52.75 -2.11
N ALA A 12 19.68 -51.84 -1.11
CA ALA A 12 19.84 -51.87 0.35
C ALA A 12 21.29 -52.06 0.86
N ASN A 13 21.83 -51.10 1.64
CA ASN A 13 22.37 -51.23 3.01
C ASN A 13 23.29 -50.03 3.44
N ARG A 14 23.44 -49.82 4.77
CA ARG A 14 24.52 -49.15 5.53
C ARG A 14 25.05 -47.73 5.17
N ARG A 15 24.65 -46.78 6.03
CA ARG A 15 25.47 -45.81 6.81
C ARG A 15 26.95 -45.57 6.41
N ASN A 16 27.29 -44.30 6.16
CA ASN A 16 28.45 -43.60 6.76
C ASN A 16 28.16 -42.08 6.74
N ARG A 17 27.96 -41.38 7.87
CA ARG A 17 29.00 -40.63 8.63
C ARG A 17 30.09 -40.00 7.76
N GLY A 18 30.05 -38.67 7.64
CA GLY A 18 31.04 -37.85 6.93
C GLY A 18 30.88 -36.35 7.25
N GLN A 19 31.42 -35.94 8.40
CA GLN A 19 31.82 -34.56 8.77
C GLN A 19 31.05 -33.36 8.18
N THR A 20 30.19 -32.74 8.99
CA THR A 20 29.87 -31.30 8.89
C THR A 20 30.61 -30.54 10.00
N HIS A 21 31.65 -29.78 9.65
CA HIS A 21 32.33 -28.87 10.58
C HIS A 21 31.58 -27.53 10.69
N ALA A 22 30.99 -27.26 11.85
CA ALA A 22 30.62 -25.91 12.30
C ALA A 22 30.49 -25.90 13.84
N TYR A 23 30.58 -24.72 14.44
CA TYR A 23 30.34 -24.45 15.87
C TYR A 23 31.28 -25.18 16.86
N ALA A 24 32.52 -24.70 16.94
CA ALA A 24 33.26 -24.78 18.19
C ALA A 24 32.53 -23.95 19.26
N LEU A 25 32.12 -24.60 20.35
CA LEU A 25 31.42 -23.95 21.45
C LEU A 25 32.44 -23.32 22.41
N HIS A 26 32.39 -22.00 22.60
CA HIS A 26 33.06 -21.34 23.72
C HIS A 26 32.24 -21.53 25.00
N PRO A 27 32.79 -22.14 26.07
CA PRO A 27 32.15 -22.13 27.39
C PRO A 27 32.44 -20.81 28.10
N GLY A 28 31.42 -20.09 28.59
CA GLY A 28 31.69 -18.90 29.41
C GLY A 28 30.62 -17.82 29.57
N LEU A 29 29.41 -17.96 29.03
CA LEU A 29 28.32 -16.99 29.26
C LEU A 29 27.16 -17.62 30.07
N PRO A 30 26.71 -16.98 31.17
CA PRO A 30 25.60 -17.49 31.97
C PRO A 30 24.25 -17.29 31.25
N TRP A 31 23.44 -18.34 31.19
CA TRP A 31 22.09 -18.32 30.61
C TRP A 31 21.07 -17.67 31.56
N GLY A 32 21.32 -16.40 31.92
CA GLY A 32 20.63 -15.70 33.01
C GLY A 32 19.95 -14.39 32.66
N GLU A 33 20.04 -13.89 31.41
CA GLU A 33 19.43 -12.59 31.06
C GLU A 33 18.94 -12.50 29.59
N LEU A 34 18.10 -13.45 29.17
CA LEU A 34 17.24 -13.24 27.98
C LEU A 34 16.14 -12.23 28.32
N SER A 35 16.52 -10.96 28.40
CA SER A 35 15.56 -9.84 28.46
C SER A 35 14.59 -9.94 27.27
N PRO A 36 13.27 -9.92 27.47
CA PRO A 36 12.33 -9.76 26.35
C PRO A 36 12.63 -8.44 25.65
N LEU A 37 12.49 -8.41 24.32
CA LEU A 37 12.80 -7.25 23.49
C LEU A 37 12.13 -5.99 24.05
N ARG A 38 12.94 -5.15 24.69
CA ARG A 38 12.48 -3.95 25.41
C ARG A 38 11.74 -3.06 24.40
N PRO A 39 10.45 -2.74 24.60
CA PRO A 39 9.72 -1.90 23.66
C PRO A 39 10.50 -0.58 23.51
N ALA A 40 10.75 -0.18 22.27
CA ALA A 40 11.59 0.97 21.97
C ALA A 40 11.09 2.19 22.74
N ALA A 41 11.96 2.85 23.50
CA ALA A 41 11.55 3.91 24.41
C ALA A 41 10.74 4.99 23.65
N PRO A 42 9.68 5.58 24.24
CA PRO A 42 8.76 6.46 23.51
C PRO A 42 9.45 7.63 22.77
N GLN A 43 10.61 8.08 23.28
CA GLN A 43 11.44 9.12 22.66
C GLN A 43 12.05 8.67 21.32
N PHE A 44 12.38 7.39 21.16
CA PHE A 44 12.94 6.81 19.92
C PHE A 44 11.88 6.70 18.82
N GLN A 45 10.66 6.27 19.17
CA GLN A 45 9.50 6.34 18.27
C GLN A 45 9.24 7.79 17.84
N LYS A 46 9.22 8.74 18.79
CA LYS A 46 8.97 10.16 18.52
C LYS A 46 10.03 10.81 17.62
N ALA A 47 11.28 10.34 17.66
CA ALA A 47 12.33 10.79 16.73
C ALA A 47 12.13 10.24 15.30
N ILE A 48 11.77 8.96 15.17
CA ILE A 48 11.46 8.28 13.90
C ILE A 48 10.25 8.92 13.18
N MET A 49 9.29 9.42 13.96
CA MET A 49 8.07 10.11 13.52
C MET A 49 8.24 11.56 13.02
N SER A 50 9.48 12.05 12.89
CA SER A 50 9.77 13.44 12.50
C SER A 50 9.85 13.67 10.98
N GLY A 51 10.27 12.67 10.20
CA GLY A 51 10.66 12.85 8.79
C GLY A 51 9.51 13.25 7.85
N TYR A 52 8.49 12.40 7.74
CA TYR A 52 7.40 12.58 6.77
C TYR A 52 6.25 13.47 7.27
N ARG A 53 6.19 13.79 8.57
CA ARG A 53 5.04 14.48 9.20
C ARG A 53 4.66 15.78 8.48
N LYS A 54 5.63 16.68 8.35
CA LYS A 54 5.44 17.96 7.65
C LYS A 54 4.99 17.78 6.20
N LYS A 55 5.42 16.70 5.54
CA LYS A 55 5.00 16.35 4.18
C LYS A 55 3.57 15.81 4.12
N LEU A 56 3.05 15.18 5.18
CA LEU A 56 1.61 14.87 5.27
C LEU A 56 0.76 16.11 5.56
N ASP A 57 1.23 17.04 6.40
CA ASP A 57 0.54 18.31 6.64
C ASP A 57 0.49 19.16 5.34
N GLU A 58 1.59 19.18 4.58
CA GLU A 58 1.72 19.83 3.26
C GLU A 58 0.80 19.15 2.22
N LEU A 59 0.84 17.81 2.09
CA LEU A 59 -0.06 17.03 1.23
C LEU A 59 -1.55 17.26 1.57
N LYS A 60 -1.90 17.33 2.85
CA LYS A 60 -3.27 17.60 3.31
C LYS A 60 -3.72 19.01 2.89
N SER A 61 -2.84 20.01 3.05
CA SER A 61 -3.06 21.37 2.53
C SER A 61 -3.18 21.40 1.00
N MET A 62 -2.39 20.62 0.28
CA MET A 62 -2.49 20.50 -1.18
C MET A 62 -3.83 19.90 -1.61
N LEU A 63 -4.24 18.74 -1.07
CA LEU A 63 -5.52 18.10 -1.39
C LEU A 63 -6.75 19.01 -1.18
N VAL A 64 -6.72 19.85 -0.15
CA VAL A 64 -7.81 20.82 0.10
C VAL A 64 -7.87 21.90 -0.98
N LYS A 65 -6.71 22.37 -1.47
CA LYS A 65 -6.57 23.55 -2.33
C LYS A 65 -6.32 23.24 -3.82
N ALA A 66 -6.08 21.98 -4.19
CA ALA A 66 -5.64 21.60 -5.53
C ALA A 66 -6.74 21.80 -6.60
N GLU A 67 -6.35 22.49 -7.66
CA GLU A 67 -7.04 22.51 -8.96
C GLU A 67 -6.43 21.45 -9.89
N ASP A 68 -5.11 21.25 -9.83
CA ASP A 68 -4.39 20.16 -10.52
C ASP A 68 -3.94 19.06 -9.53
N PHE A 69 -4.60 17.90 -9.62
CA PHE A 69 -4.32 16.73 -8.80
C PHE A 69 -3.08 15.92 -9.24
N SER A 70 -2.52 16.16 -10.43
CA SER A 70 -1.29 15.49 -10.85
C SER A 70 -0.11 15.90 -9.95
N THR A 71 -0.01 17.20 -9.62
CA THR A 71 0.99 17.72 -8.66
C THR A 71 0.89 17.06 -7.28
N VAL A 72 -0.34 16.75 -6.83
CA VAL A 72 -0.61 16.08 -5.56
C VAL A 72 -0.19 14.61 -5.60
N GLN A 73 -0.43 13.92 -6.71
CA GLN A 73 0.01 12.54 -6.90
C GLN A 73 1.54 12.44 -6.91
N SER A 74 2.23 13.28 -7.70
CA SER A 74 3.70 13.29 -7.75
C SER A 74 4.29 13.61 -6.39
N PHE A 75 3.82 14.67 -5.71
CA PHE A 75 4.27 15.03 -4.37
C PHE A 75 4.16 13.86 -3.38
N PHE A 76 3.06 13.09 -3.42
CA PHE A 76 2.91 11.92 -2.55
C PHE A 76 3.98 10.86 -2.84
N PHE A 77 4.21 10.49 -4.09
CA PHE A 77 5.23 9.49 -4.41
C PHE A 77 6.65 10.00 -4.12
N ASP A 78 6.99 11.20 -4.60
CA ASP A 78 8.33 11.78 -4.57
C ASP A 78 8.76 12.26 -3.17
N HIS A 79 7.82 12.66 -2.31
CA HIS A 79 8.12 13.29 -1.02
C HIS A 79 7.44 12.67 0.21
N VAL A 80 6.55 11.69 0.04
CA VAL A 80 5.95 10.95 1.17
C VAL A 80 6.37 9.47 1.13
N THR A 81 6.12 8.76 0.03
CA THR A 81 6.38 7.30 -0.02
C THR A 81 7.86 6.94 0.05
N CYS A 82 8.75 7.85 -0.35
CA CYS A 82 10.20 7.70 -0.28
C CYS A 82 10.74 7.64 1.17
N HIS A 83 9.98 8.10 2.16
CA HIS A 83 10.41 8.04 3.56
C HIS A 83 10.20 6.63 4.13
N LYS A 84 11.31 5.92 4.43
CA LYS A 84 11.28 4.60 5.10
C LYS A 84 10.38 4.56 6.34
N THR A 85 10.33 5.63 7.13
CA THR A 85 9.53 5.69 8.36
C THR A 85 8.02 5.87 8.09
N PHE A 86 7.62 6.38 6.92
CA PHE A 86 6.22 6.39 6.45
C PHE A 86 5.78 4.97 6.06
N VAL A 87 6.63 4.26 5.31
CA VAL A 87 6.39 2.86 4.93
C VAL A 87 6.29 1.96 6.16
N GLN A 88 7.15 2.16 7.17
CA GLN A 88 7.11 1.43 8.44
C GLN A 88 5.92 1.79 9.34
N ALA A 89 5.24 2.92 9.10
CA ALA A 89 4.06 3.36 9.83
C ALA A 89 2.74 3.09 9.07
N SER A 90 2.82 2.44 7.90
CA SER A 90 1.68 2.08 7.06
C SER A 90 1.24 0.64 7.33
N GLU A 91 0.12 0.44 8.01
CA GLU A 91 -0.44 -0.88 8.32
C GLU A 91 -1.58 -1.26 7.35
N PRO A 92 -1.78 -2.54 7.00
CA PRO A 92 -2.96 -2.99 6.25
C PRO A 92 -4.26 -2.66 6.99
N ALA A 93 -5.22 -2.09 6.26
CA ALA A 93 -6.48 -1.61 6.83
C ALA A 93 -7.69 -1.90 5.92
N LYS A 94 -8.89 -1.62 6.42
CA LYS A 94 -10.16 -1.65 5.69
C LYS A 94 -10.93 -0.37 5.96
N ASN A 95 -11.69 0.07 4.96
CA ASN A 95 -12.58 1.23 5.08
C ASN A 95 -13.71 1.06 4.06
N ASP A 96 -14.84 0.51 4.50
CA ASP A 96 -15.92 0.07 3.61
C ASP A 96 -16.59 1.27 2.91
N LYS A 97 -16.72 2.41 3.61
CA LYS A 97 -17.12 3.71 3.05
C LYS A 97 -16.21 4.13 1.89
N LEU A 98 -14.89 3.97 2.04
CA LEU A 98 -13.93 4.28 0.98
C LEU A 98 -14.04 3.28 -0.19
N GLU A 99 -14.32 1.99 0.07
CA GLU A 99 -14.58 1.01 -0.99
C GLU A 99 -15.83 1.36 -1.83
N GLU A 100 -16.91 1.82 -1.18
CA GLU A 100 -18.11 2.33 -1.87
C GLU A 100 -17.82 3.58 -2.70
N ILE A 101 -17.09 4.56 -2.13
CA ILE A 101 -16.62 5.76 -2.84
C ILE A 101 -15.79 5.38 -4.08
N LEU A 102 -14.92 4.38 -3.98
CA LEU A 102 -14.09 3.91 -5.09
C LEU A 102 -14.92 3.26 -6.21
N LYS A 103 -15.99 2.52 -5.87
CA LYS A 103 -16.96 1.99 -6.87
C LYS A 103 -17.70 3.13 -7.58
N LEU A 104 -18.17 4.14 -6.84
CA LEU A 104 -18.85 5.31 -7.41
C LEU A 104 -17.92 6.13 -8.34
N ILE A 105 -16.70 6.42 -7.90
CA ILE A 105 -15.69 7.16 -8.69
C ILE A 105 -15.29 6.38 -9.93
N GLY A 106 -14.96 5.09 -9.80
CA GLY A 106 -14.65 4.25 -10.96
C GLY A 106 -15.83 4.15 -11.93
N GLY A 107 -17.07 4.20 -11.42
CA GLY A 107 -18.29 4.25 -12.21
C GLY A 107 -18.40 5.52 -13.06
N GLN A 108 -18.20 6.67 -12.43
CA GLN A 108 -18.16 7.98 -13.10
C GLN A 108 -17.03 8.08 -14.13
N VAL A 109 -15.81 7.65 -13.77
CA VAL A 109 -14.61 7.76 -14.62
C VAL A 109 -14.65 6.82 -15.83
N MET A 110 -15.36 5.68 -15.75
CA MET A 110 -15.45 4.71 -16.84
C MET A 110 -16.78 4.69 -17.59
N GLY A 111 -17.78 5.47 -17.17
CA GLY A 111 -19.10 5.52 -17.81
C GLY A 111 -19.91 4.21 -17.73
N LYS A 112 -19.56 3.32 -16.79
CA LYS A 112 -20.17 1.99 -16.57
C LYS A 112 -19.89 1.51 -15.15
N GLU A 113 -20.64 0.54 -14.65
CA GLU A 113 -20.41 -0.07 -13.32
C GLU A 113 -18.94 -0.46 -13.07
N CYS A 114 -18.48 -0.26 -11.83
CA CYS A 114 -17.08 -0.49 -11.45
C CYS A 114 -16.92 -1.68 -10.50
N SER A 115 -16.27 -2.72 -11.03
CA SER A 115 -15.67 -3.79 -10.22
C SER A 115 -14.33 -3.33 -9.63
N LEU A 116 -14.11 -3.59 -8.35
CA LEU A 116 -12.82 -3.40 -7.68
C LEU A 116 -12.17 -4.77 -7.47
N THR A 117 -10.89 -4.91 -7.86
CA THR A 117 -10.09 -6.10 -7.57
C THR A 117 -8.70 -5.71 -7.07
N GLY A 118 -8.05 -6.58 -6.30
CA GLY A 118 -6.70 -6.33 -5.79
C GLY A 118 -6.56 -5.08 -4.92
N LEU A 119 -7.61 -4.69 -4.17
CA LEU A 119 -7.57 -3.55 -3.27
C LEU A 119 -6.55 -3.76 -2.14
N MET A 120 -5.42 -3.07 -2.22
CA MET A 120 -4.39 -3.00 -1.20
C MET A 120 -4.49 -1.63 -0.51
N MET A 121 -5.19 -1.59 0.62
CA MET A 121 -5.37 -0.39 1.43
C MET A 121 -4.47 -0.41 2.66
N LEU A 122 -3.72 0.66 2.84
CA LEU A 122 -2.83 0.91 3.97
C LEU A 122 -3.29 2.14 4.74
N GLU A 123 -3.08 2.16 6.05
CA GLU A 123 -3.43 3.26 6.95
C GLU A 123 -2.21 3.72 7.75
N VAL A 124 -1.98 5.04 7.80
CA VAL A 124 -1.06 5.69 8.73
C VAL A 124 -1.90 6.36 9.82
N ARG A 125 -2.28 5.57 10.84
CA ARG A 125 -3.30 5.93 11.85
C ARG A 125 -3.09 7.29 12.51
N GLU A 126 -1.85 7.64 12.86
CA GLU A 126 -1.54 8.90 13.54
C GLU A 126 -1.89 10.15 12.70
N HIS A 127 -2.03 10.00 11.38
CA HIS A 127 -2.34 11.07 10.44
C HIS A 127 -3.72 10.91 9.77
N SER A 128 -4.50 9.91 10.18
CA SER A 128 -5.80 9.55 9.59
C SER A 128 -5.77 9.34 8.08
N LEU A 129 -4.61 8.90 7.55
CA LEU A 129 -4.37 8.75 6.13
C LEU A 129 -4.54 7.30 5.67
N PHE A 130 -5.50 7.06 4.79
CA PHE A 130 -5.58 5.86 3.97
C PHE A 130 -4.89 6.10 2.64
N HIS A 131 -4.08 5.15 2.19
CA HIS A 131 -3.46 5.16 0.86
C HIS A 131 -3.36 3.76 0.28
N GLY A 132 -3.00 3.67 -1.00
CA GLY A 132 -2.68 2.39 -1.64
C GLY A 132 -3.13 2.28 -3.08
N GLY A 133 -3.39 1.04 -3.52
CA GLY A 133 -3.70 0.72 -4.91
C GLY A 133 -4.89 -0.22 -5.06
N VAL A 134 -5.57 -0.14 -6.20
CA VAL A 134 -6.70 -1.00 -6.58
C VAL A 134 -6.79 -1.12 -8.10
N PHE A 135 -7.34 -2.21 -8.61
CA PHE A 135 -7.75 -2.31 -10.01
C PHE A 135 -9.24 -1.98 -10.15
N MET A 136 -9.55 -0.89 -10.84
CA MET A 136 -10.90 -0.51 -11.24
C MET A 136 -11.18 -1.07 -12.63
N ASN A 137 -12.10 -2.03 -12.77
CA ASN A 137 -12.39 -2.71 -14.04
C ASN A 137 -11.13 -3.19 -14.80
N GLY A 138 -10.11 -3.66 -14.06
CA GLY A 138 -8.83 -4.13 -14.60
C GLY A 138 -7.78 -3.05 -14.88
N ARG A 139 -8.08 -1.75 -14.66
CA ARG A 139 -7.10 -0.66 -14.77
C ARG A 139 -6.60 -0.24 -13.40
N ILE A 140 -5.30 0.03 -13.27
CA ILE A 140 -4.70 0.45 -12.01
C ILE A 140 -5.16 1.85 -11.59
N ALA A 141 -5.45 2.00 -10.30
CA ALA A 141 -5.73 3.27 -9.64
C ALA A 141 -4.99 3.37 -8.31
N THR A 142 -4.57 4.57 -7.94
CA THR A 142 -3.92 4.90 -6.65
C THR A 142 -4.81 5.80 -5.82
N ILE A 143 -4.82 5.57 -4.51
CA ILE A 143 -5.74 6.17 -3.54
C ILE A 143 -4.94 7.00 -2.52
N ILE A 144 -5.40 8.20 -2.21
CA ILE A 144 -4.88 9.03 -1.10
C ILE A 144 -6.08 9.70 -0.43
N TYR A 145 -6.37 9.40 0.83
CA TYR A 145 -7.59 9.90 1.51
C TYR A 145 -7.36 10.12 3.01
N PHE A 146 -7.64 11.34 3.47
CA PHE A 146 -7.57 11.74 4.86
C PHE A 146 -8.96 11.68 5.50
N SER A 147 -9.19 10.71 6.38
CA SER A 147 -10.50 10.46 6.99
C SER A 147 -10.88 11.48 8.07
N ASP A 148 -9.92 12.23 8.62
CA ASP A 148 -10.18 13.28 9.62
C ASP A 148 -10.76 14.57 9.02
N ILE A 149 -10.55 14.80 7.71
CA ILE A 149 -11.12 15.92 6.96
C ILE A 149 -12.05 15.46 5.82
N ASP A 150 -12.31 14.15 5.73
CA ASP A 150 -13.19 13.50 4.76
C ASP A 150 -12.89 13.82 3.27
N ILE A 151 -11.61 14.11 2.98
CA ILE A 151 -11.10 14.59 1.68
C ILE A 151 -9.96 13.71 1.19
N GLY A 152 -9.90 13.50 -0.12
CA GLY A 152 -8.87 12.72 -0.78
C GLY A 152 -8.88 12.86 -2.29
N MET A 153 -8.18 11.95 -2.95
CA MET A 153 -8.17 11.79 -4.40
C MET A 153 -8.03 10.32 -4.80
N VAL A 154 -8.49 10.05 -6.02
CA VAL A 154 -8.18 8.83 -6.76
C VAL A 154 -7.53 9.25 -8.08
N ALA A 155 -6.40 8.65 -8.42
CA ALA A 155 -5.80 8.76 -9.74
C ALA A 155 -5.96 7.41 -10.45
N VAL A 156 -6.71 7.37 -11.55
CA VAL A 156 -7.05 6.16 -12.31
C VAL A 156 -6.36 6.23 -13.67
N ASN A 157 -5.65 5.18 -14.07
CA ASN A 157 -5.23 5.03 -15.46
C ASN A 157 -6.50 4.83 -16.31
N SER A 158 -6.81 5.77 -17.21
CA SER A 158 -8.06 5.82 -17.96
C SER A 158 -7.91 5.58 -19.46
N GLY A 159 -6.67 5.53 -19.96
CA GLY A 159 -6.36 5.30 -21.37
C GLY A 159 -6.14 3.84 -21.75
N PRO A 160 -5.71 3.60 -23.01
CA PRO A 160 -5.02 2.38 -23.43
C PRO A 160 -3.50 2.45 -23.20
N VAL A 161 -2.96 3.63 -22.87
CA VAL A 161 -1.54 3.91 -22.66
C VAL A 161 -1.29 4.22 -21.17
N PRO A 162 -0.23 3.68 -20.52
CA PRO A 162 -0.01 3.89 -19.07
C PRO A 162 0.11 5.34 -18.59
N SER A 163 0.43 6.29 -19.48
CA SER A 163 0.60 7.70 -19.17
C SER A 163 -0.70 8.52 -19.12
N GLN A 164 -1.84 7.96 -19.54
CA GLN A 164 -3.12 8.68 -19.52
C GLN A 164 -3.84 8.48 -18.18
N MET A 165 -3.51 9.33 -17.22
CA MET A 165 -4.18 9.37 -15.92
C MET A 165 -5.44 10.26 -15.94
N SER A 166 -6.41 9.94 -15.09
CA SER A 166 -7.55 10.79 -14.78
C SER A 166 -7.76 10.87 -13.27
N PHE A 167 -8.06 12.07 -12.80
CA PHE A 167 -8.10 12.39 -11.38
C PHE A 167 -9.52 12.69 -10.93
N ALA A 168 -9.90 12.16 -9.76
CA ALA A 168 -11.18 12.41 -9.11
C ALA A 168 -10.94 12.83 -7.66
N ARG A 169 -11.61 13.89 -7.21
CA ARG A 169 -11.55 14.36 -5.82
C ARG A 169 -12.57 13.59 -4.98
N ILE A 170 -12.13 13.12 -3.81
CA ILE A 170 -13.02 12.66 -2.74
C ILE A 170 -13.27 13.87 -1.83
N ALA A 171 -14.55 14.15 -1.53
CA ALA A 171 -14.95 15.17 -0.57
C ALA A 171 -16.35 14.84 -0.04
N CYS A 172 -16.43 14.16 1.10
CA CYS A 172 -17.73 13.80 1.68
C CYS A 172 -18.32 15.02 2.41
N LEU A 173 -19.21 15.76 1.75
CA LEU A 173 -19.97 16.81 2.40
C LEU A 173 -20.99 16.18 3.39
N PRO A 174 -21.18 16.75 4.60
CA PRO A 174 -22.18 16.26 5.55
C PRO A 174 -23.60 16.58 5.06
N ASN A 175 -24.18 15.67 4.28
CA ASN A 175 -25.46 15.87 3.60
C ASN A 175 -26.42 14.69 3.85
N ASN A 176 -27.08 14.69 5.02
CA ASN A 176 -28.25 13.88 5.39
C ASN A 176 -28.35 12.47 4.77
N GLY A 177 -27.29 11.67 4.89
CA GLY A 177 -27.28 10.24 4.52
C GLY A 177 -26.72 9.89 3.14
N ASN A 178 -26.46 10.85 2.25
CA ASN A 178 -25.97 10.58 0.89
C ASN A 178 -24.50 10.93 0.70
N VAL A 179 -23.67 9.94 0.41
CA VAL A 179 -22.26 10.12 0.00
C VAL A 179 -22.23 10.62 -1.44
N SER A 180 -21.63 11.79 -1.67
CA SER A 180 -21.45 12.37 -3.01
C SER A 180 -19.97 12.47 -3.36
N ALA A 181 -19.57 11.88 -4.50
CA ALA A 181 -18.25 12.06 -5.07
C ALA A 181 -18.27 13.21 -6.09
N ALA A 182 -17.67 14.34 -5.73
CA ALA A 182 -17.57 15.54 -6.56
C ALA A 182 -16.47 15.38 -7.64
N SER A 183 -16.78 14.62 -8.68
CA SER A 183 -15.91 14.51 -9.86
C SER A 183 -16.13 15.68 -10.82
N LEU A 184 -15.07 16.45 -11.08
CA LEU A 184 -14.50 16.66 -12.42
C LEU A 184 -13.33 17.66 -12.36
N ALA A 185 -12.11 17.12 -12.26
CA ALA A 185 -10.88 17.83 -12.61
C ALA A 185 -10.12 16.95 -13.62
N SER A 186 -10.62 16.91 -14.86
CA SER A 186 -10.08 16.07 -15.94
C SER A 186 -8.78 16.63 -16.52
N GLY A 187 -7.78 16.85 -15.65
CA GLY A 187 -6.42 17.18 -16.05
C GLY A 187 -5.75 15.96 -16.69
N SER A 188 -5.47 16.05 -18.00
CA SER A 188 -4.73 15.03 -18.74
C SER A 188 -3.23 15.15 -18.47
N GLY A 189 -2.81 14.79 -17.26
CA GLY A 189 -1.41 14.77 -16.85
C GLY A 189 -0.64 13.62 -17.51
N THR A 190 0.18 13.93 -18.50
CA THR A 190 1.19 13.01 -19.04
C THR A 190 2.41 13.02 -18.13
N LEU A 191 2.68 11.92 -17.44
CA LEU A 191 4.01 11.68 -16.85
C LEU A 191 5.03 11.52 -17.99
N GLN A 192 6.10 12.31 -17.96
CA GLN A 192 7.23 12.30 -18.91
C GLN A 192 8.41 11.51 -18.35
#